data_AF-A0A1V5C5S9-F1
#
_entry.id   AF-A0A1V5C5S9-F1
#
_cell.length_a   1.000
_cell.length_b   1.000
_cell.length_c   1.000
_cell.angle_alpha   90.00
_cell.angle_beta   90.00
_cell.angle_gamma   90.00
#
_symmetry.space_group_name_H-M   'P 1'
#
loop_
_entity.id
_entity.type
_entity.pdbx_description
1 polymer ?
#
loop_
_entity_poly.entity_id
_entity_poly.type
_entity_poly.pdbx_seq_one_letter_code
_entity_poly.pdbx_strand_id
1 'polypeptide(L)'
;MAGALSLIGALLQTPISDALSEFNLSQEINDALIHREGLLGTLVLVTEMLEQENFGFIREVLGKFSLTVEDLFLIERDAIIEYESYDNKES
;
A
#
# COMPACT_ATOMS: atom_id res chain seq x y z
N MET A 1 9.68 5.79 5.11
CA MET A 1 10.42 6.28 3.93
C MET A 1 9.79 7.55 3.40
N ALA A 2 10.54 8.27 2.56
CA ALA A 2 9.95 9.28 1.71
C ALA A 2 9.29 8.61 0.46
N GLY A 3 8.17 7.90 0.63
CA GLY A 3 7.39 7.34 -0.50
C GLY A 3 6.65 8.41 -1.31
N ALA A 4 6.01 8.04 -2.43
CA ALA A 4 5.28 8.98 -3.31
C ALA A 4 4.32 9.91 -2.54
N LEU A 5 3.61 9.38 -1.55
CA LEU A 5 2.75 10.16 -0.67
C LEU A 5 3.54 11.21 0.14
N SER A 6 4.59 10.82 0.84
CA SER A 6 5.41 11.79 1.59
C SER A 6 6.03 12.89 0.71
N LEU A 7 6.33 12.57 -0.57
CA LEU A 7 6.82 13.54 -1.54
C LEU A 7 5.74 14.57 -1.88
N ILE A 8 4.48 14.16 -2.01
CA ILE A 8 3.35 15.07 -2.22
C ILE A 8 3.25 16.06 -1.06
N GLY A 9 3.30 15.59 0.19
CA GLY A 9 3.28 16.47 1.36
C GLY A 9 4.47 17.44 1.40
N ALA A 10 5.66 16.96 1.08
CA ALA A 10 6.87 17.79 1.02
C ALA A 10 6.82 18.85 -0.10
N LEU A 11 6.32 18.47 -1.28
CA LEU A 11 6.19 19.36 -2.44
C LEU A 11 5.14 20.45 -2.21
N LEU A 12 4.01 20.08 -1.62
CA LEU A 12 2.91 21.00 -1.34
C LEU A 12 3.15 21.83 -0.07
N GLN A 13 4.20 21.50 0.70
CA GLN A 13 4.54 22.14 1.98
C GLN A 13 3.38 22.10 2.98
N THR A 14 2.56 21.06 2.91
CA THR A 14 1.38 20.85 3.77
C THR A 14 1.40 19.45 4.36
N PRO A 15 0.73 19.24 5.51
CA PRO A 15 0.44 17.90 5.99
C PRO A 15 -0.27 17.08 4.90
N ILE A 16 0.08 15.80 4.79
CA ILE A 16 -0.52 14.93 3.78
C ILE A 16 -2.04 14.83 3.91
N SER A 17 -2.58 14.91 5.12
CA SER A 17 -4.04 14.96 5.37
C SER A 17 -4.70 16.12 4.62
N ASP A 18 -4.05 17.27 4.63
CA ASP A 18 -4.58 18.50 4.05
C ASP A 18 -4.45 18.44 2.52
N ALA A 19 -3.31 17.93 2.03
CA ALA A 19 -3.11 17.66 0.61
C ALA A 19 -4.14 16.66 0.04
N LEU A 20 -4.44 15.57 0.77
CA LEU A 20 -5.42 14.56 0.35
C LEU A 20 -6.86 15.08 0.38
N SER A 21 -7.17 16.09 1.21
CA SER A 21 -8.50 16.69 1.29
C SER A 21 -8.93 17.42 0.01
N GLU A 22 -7.97 17.82 -0.82
CA GLU A 22 -8.25 18.43 -2.13
C GLU A 22 -8.69 17.39 -3.19
N PHE A 23 -8.47 16.10 -2.92
CA PHE A 23 -8.88 15.01 -3.81
C PHE A 23 -10.25 14.46 -3.39
N ASN A 24 -11.11 14.18 -4.36
CA ASN A 24 -12.42 13.55 -4.13
C ASN A 24 -12.29 12.03 -3.90
N LEU A 25 -11.56 11.64 -2.86
CA LEU A 25 -11.32 10.24 -2.48
C LEU A 25 -12.49 9.70 -1.66
N SER A 26 -12.74 8.39 -1.78
CA SER A 26 -13.70 7.72 -0.89
C SER A 26 -13.19 7.73 0.55
N GLN A 27 -14.13 7.62 1.50
CA GLN A 27 -13.79 7.52 2.93
C GLN A 27 -12.83 6.36 3.20
N GLU A 28 -13.07 5.20 2.57
CA GLU A 28 -12.22 4.01 2.71
C GLU A 28 -10.77 4.26 2.27
N ILE A 29 -10.56 5.00 1.18
CA ILE A 29 -9.21 5.35 0.70
C ILE A 29 -8.57 6.38 1.63
N ASN A 30 -9.32 7.37 2.10
CA ASN A 30 -8.83 8.34 3.08
C ASN A 30 -8.35 7.65 4.37
N ASP A 31 -9.16 6.74 4.91
CA ASP A 31 -8.82 6.01 6.13
C ASP A 31 -7.59 5.12 5.95
N ALA A 32 -7.44 4.50 4.77
CA ALA A 32 -6.25 3.74 4.43
C ALA A 32 -4.97 4.62 4.39
N LEU A 33 -5.05 5.75 3.69
CA LEU A 33 -3.89 6.61 3.41
C LEU A 33 -3.48 7.50 4.58
N ILE A 34 -4.42 7.90 5.44
CA ILE A 34 -4.14 8.78 6.58
C ILE A 34 -4.00 7.95 7.87
N HIS A 35 -4.91 7.01 8.11
CA HIS A 35 -5.01 6.31 9.39
C HIS A 35 -4.45 4.87 9.37
N ARG A 36 -4.14 4.32 8.18
CA ARG A 36 -3.79 2.89 7.98
C ARG A 36 -4.90 1.95 8.44
N GLU A 37 -6.15 2.38 8.27
CA GLU A 37 -7.32 1.62 8.72
C GLU A 37 -7.99 0.82 7.60
N GLY A 38 -8.77 -0.19 8.00
CA GLY A 38 -9.48 -1.07 7.08
C GLY A 38 -8.56 -1.99 6.26
N LEU A 39 -9.15 -2.63 5.25
CA LEU A 39 -8.43 -3.57 4.40
C LEU A 39 -7.34 -2.88 3.59
N LEU A 40 -7.68 -1.76 2.93
CA LEU A 40 -6.73 -0.99 2.13
C LEU A 40 -5.61 -0.40 2.99
N GLY A 41 -5.91 0.09 4.20
CA GLY A 41 -4.89 0.59 5.11
C GLY A 41 -3.94 -0.51 5.59
N THR A 42 -4.48 -1.72 5.80
CA THR A 42 -3.67 -2.90 6.11
C THR A 42 -2.72 -3.26 4.97
N LEU A 43 -3.17 -3.18 3.71
CA LEU A 43 -2.31 -3.41 2.54
C LEU A 43 -1.17 -2.39 2.47
N VAL A 44 -1.48 -1.10 2.64
CA VAL A 44 -0.45 -0.03 2.68
C VAL A 44 0.58 -0.31 3.78
N LEU A 45 0.10 -0.67 4.97
CA LEU A 45 0.96 -0.98 6.11
C LEU A 45 1.86 -2.20 5.84
N VAL A 46 1.34 -3.27 5.23
CA VAL A 46 2.13 -4.45 4.86
C VAL A 46 3.23 -4.07 3.87
N THR A 47 2.94 -3.25 2.86
CA THR A 47 3.93 -2.75 1.91
C THR A 47 5.02 -1.92 2.59
N GLU A 48 4.64 -0.99 3.48
CA GLU A 48 5.61 -0.17 4.23
C GLU A 48 6.53 -1.00 5.14
N MET A 49 6.02 -2.13 5.65
CA MET A 49 6.79 -3.05 6.49
C MET A 49 7.67 -3.98 5.68
N LEU A 50 7.27 -4.36 4.46
CA LEU A 50 8.11 -5.12 3.52
C LEU A 50 9.37 -4.33 3.18
N GLU A 51 9.21 -3.04 2.86
CA GLU A 51 10.32 -2.13 2.58
C GLU A 51 11.29 -1.97 3.78
N GLN A 52 10.82 -2.20 5.00
CA GLN A 52 11.62 -2.16 6.23
C GLN A 52 12.13 -3.53 6.67
N GLU A 53 11.85 -4.59 5.89
CA GLU A 53 12.17 -5.98 6.20
C GLU A 53 11.61 -6.45 7.57
N ASN A 54 10.51 -5.85 8.03
CA ASN A 54 9.90 -6.16 9.33
C ASN A 54 8.95 -7.37 9.23
N PHE A 55 9.50 -8.54 8.90
CA PHE A 55 8.73 -9.77 8.70
C PHE A 55 8.01 -10.29 9.95
N GLY A 56 8.48 -9.91 11.14
CA GLY A 56 7.79 -10.24 12.40
C GLY A 56 6.41 -9.59 12.46
N PHE A 57 6.35 -8.29 12.15
CA PHE A 57 5.09 -7.56 12.10
C PHE A 57 4.20 -8.01 10.94
N ILE A 58 4.78 -8.20 9.76
CA ILE A 58 4.02 -8.68 8.57
C ILE A 58 3.33 -10.01 8.89
N ARG A 59 4.02 -10.94 9.54
CA ARG A 59 3.45 -12.24 9.93
C ARG A 59 2.26 -12.10 10.87
N GLU A 60 2.33 -11.19 11.85
CA GLU A 60 1.22 -10.93 12.77
C GLU A 60 0.00 -10.38 12.04
N VAL A 61 0.21 -9.41 11.14
CA VAL A 61 -0.87 -8.79 10.37
C VAL A 61 -1.52 -9.77 9.40
N LEU A 62 -0.73 -10.49 8.61
CA LEU A 62 -1.24 -11.48 7.66
C LEU A 62 -1.99 -12.63 8.35
N GLY A 63 -1.58 -12.99 9.56
CA GLY A 63 -2.26 -14.00 10.38
C GLY A 63 -3.74 -13.69 10.62
N LYS A 64 -4.14 -12.41 10.66
CA LYS A 64 -5.55 -11.99 10.78
C LYS A 64 -6.40 -12.40 9.57
N PHE A 65 -5.76 -12.65 8.43
CA PHE A 65 -6.38 -13.06 7.18
C PHE A 65 -6.10 -14.53 6.84
N SER A 66 -5.49 -15.28 7.77
CA SER A 66 -5.02 -16.66 7.53
C SER A 66 -4.03 -16.76 6.36
N LEU A 67 -3.23 -15.71 6.15
CA LEU A 67 -2.19 -15.66 5.12
C LEU A 67 -0.79 -15.80 5.75
N THR A 68 0.13 -16.33 4.97
CA THR A 68 1.55 -16.42 5.29
C THR A 68 2.37 -15.41 4.50
N VAL A 69 3.63 -15.22 4.88
CA VAL A 69 4.56 -14.35 4.13
C VAL A 69 4.84 -14.96 2.75
N GLU A 70 4.86 -16.30 2.67
CA GLU A 70 5.00 -17.04 1.42
C GLU A 70 3.83 -16.76 0.47
N ASP A 71 2.60 -16.72 0.99
CA ASP A 71 1.41 -16.34 0.19
C ASP A 71 1.53 -14.91 -0.35
N LEU A 72 2.04 -13.98 0.46
CA LEU A 72 2.23 -12.58 0.05
C LEU A 72 3.19 -12.47 -1.15
N PHE A 73 4.32 -13.18 -1.12
CA PHE A 73 5.27 -13.18 -2.23
C PHE A 73 4.73 -13.86 -3.49
N LEU A 74 3.89 -14.90 -3.34
CA LEU A 74 3.20 -15.51 -4.48
C LEU A 74 2.23 -14.51 -5.13
N ILE A 75 1.44 -13.80 -4.32
CA ILE A 75 0.51 -12.77 -4.79
C ILE A 75 1.25 -11.63 -5.50
N GLU A 76 2.35 -11.14 -4.92
CA GLU A 76 3.17 -10.08 -5.53
C GLU A 76 3.70 -10.51 -6.91
N ARG A 77 4.29 -11.71 -6.99
CA ARG A 77 4.77 -12.28 -8.26
C ARG A 77 3.65 -12.36 -9.29
N ASP A 78 2.49 -12.87 -8.90
CA ASP A 78 1.35 -13.05 -9.80
C ASP A 78 0.83 -11.69 -10.31
N ALA A 79 0.79 -10.66 -9.45
CA ALA A 79 0.41 -9.30 -9.83
C ALA A 79 1.39 -8.67 -10.84
N ILE A 80 2.70 -8.89 -10.67
CA ILE A 80 3.73 -8.41 -11.62
C ILE A 80 3.54 -9.06 -12.99
N ILE A 81 3.39 -10.40 -13.02
CA ILE A 81 3.17 -11.15 -14.27
C ILE A 81 1.90 -10.68 -14.97
N GLU A 82 0.82 -10.47 -14.20
CA GLU A 82 -0.44 -9.98 -14.75
C GLU A 82 -0.26 -8.60 -15.39
N TYR A 83 0.36 -7.65 -14.67
CA TYR A 83 0.62 -6.30 -15.17
C TYR A 83 1.46 -6.31 -16.46
N GLU A 84 2.54 -7.07 -16.51
CA GLU A 84 3.38 -7.21 -17.71
C GLU A 84 2.61 -7.84 -18.87
N SER A 85 1.68 -8.75 -18.60
CA SER A 85 0.85 -9.37 -19.63
C SER A 85 -0.18 -8.41 -20.24
N TYR A 86 -0.61 -7.38 -19.48
CA TYR A 86 -1.49 -6.33 -19.98
C TYR A 86 -0.75 -5.39 -20.94
N ASP A 87 0.47 -4.98 -20.60
CA ASP A 87 1.29 -4.09 -21.43
C ASP A 87 1.62 -4.72 -22.81
N ASN A 88 1.85 -6.04 -22.82
CA ASN A 88 2.09 -6.80 -24.06
C ASN A 88 0.84 -7.02 -24.94
N LYS A 89 -0.38 -6.76 -24.46
CA LYS A 89 -1.62 -6.90 -25.24
C LYS A 89 -2.05 -5.60 -25.95
N GLU A 90 -1.48 -4.46 -25.55
CA GLU A 90 -1.75 -3.16 -26.17
C GLU A 90 -0.68 -2.74 -27.21
N SER A 91 0.34 -3.58 -27.45
CA SER A 91 1.37 -3.43 -28.49
C SER A 91 1.12 -4.34 -29.69
#